data_AF-A0AAV0T8S8-F1
#
_entry.id   AF-A0AAV0T8S8-F1
#
_cell.length_a   1.000
_cell.length_b   1.000
_cell.length_c   1.000
_cell.angle_alpha   90.00
_cell.angle_beta   90.00
_cell.angle_gamma   90.00
#
_symmetry.space_group_name_H-M   'P 1'
#
loop_
_entity.id
_entity.type
_entity.pdbx_description
1 polymer ?
#
loop_
_entity_poly.entity_id
_entity_poly.type
_entity_poly.pdbx_seq_one_letter_code
_entity_poly.pdbx_strand_id
1 'polypeptide(L)'
;MNKNFFVPYVGVSYAEVNYIKLMTPWGSIKLNKGFIEQVILSVAVVVLTVMLWRCSTRLNETLKKKNVMKETLEEEEEEEEEEEEEEEEMKNKTTSISSYGWTDSKKTISIYLTDDLVTNMKKEQLKVQWTNMSLSMDLLTTSGGDPVKSLVISHLFQEITDVTWEVNNDTLTIILTKAQEIPWTSLNGAATKMEDHIEYDDAFYE
;
A
#
# COMPACT_ATOMS: atom_id res chain seq x y z
N MET A 1 27.56 52.68 44.40
CA MET A 1 26.26 53.12 44.96
C MET A 1 25.25 52.00 44.78
N ASN A 2 25.04 51.18 45.82
CA ASN A 2 24.07 50.08 45.78
C ASN A 2 22.66 50.66 46.01
N LYS A 3 21.78 50.49 45.03
CA LYS A 3 20.36 50.84 45.16
C LYS A 3 19.67 49.70 45.92
N ASN A 4 19.07 50.03 47.06
CA ASN A 4 18.39 49.11 47.96
C ASN A 4 17.33 48.27 47.21
N PHE A 5 17.62 46.99 46.94
CA PHE A 5 16.67 46.05 46.39
C PHE A 5 15.75 45.57 47.52
N PHE A 6 14.47 45.95 47.45
CA PHE A 6 13.46 45.49 48.39
C PHE A 6 12.59 44.44 47.70
N VAL A 7 12.55 43.24 48.27
CA VAL A 7 11.63 42.19 47.85
C VAL A 7 10.41 42.25 48.76
N PRO A 8 9.21 42.59 48.23
CA PRO A 8 7.99 42.54 49.02
C PRO A 8 7.75 41.12 49.52
N TYR A 9 7.45 41.01 50.81
CA TYR A 9 7.17 39.74 51.47
C TYR A 9 5.84 39.80 52.21
N VAL A 10 5.24 38.63 52.37
CA VAL A 10 3.94 38.46 53.02
C VAL A 10 4.17 38.07 54.47
N GLY A 11 3.70 38.90 55.40
CA GLY A 11 3.69 38.58 56.82
C GLY A 11 2.34 37.97 57.20
N VAL A 12 2.35 36.72 57.67
CA VAL A 12 1.16 36.07 58.27
C VAL A 12 1.24 36.30 59.78
N SER A 13 0.28 37.05 60.35
CA SER A 13 0.17 37.22 61.80
C SER A 13 -0.74 36.11 62.37
N TYR A 14 -0.18 35.29 63.25
CA TYR A 14 -0.84 34.11 63.83
C TYR A 14 -1.79 34.43 65.01
N ALA A 15 -1.84 35.68 65.47
CA ALA A 15 -2.77 36.14 66.49
C ALA A 15 -3.88 36.94 65.82
N GLU A 16 -5.10 36.39 65.80
CA GLU A 16 -6.34 37.03 65.34
C GLU A 16 -6.48 37.28 63.81
N VAL A 17 -6.41 36.14 63.12
CA VAL A 17 -7.09 35.74 61.86
C VAL A 17 -8.15 36.72 61.32
N ASN A 18 -7.76 37.57 60.37
CA ASN A 18 -8.63 37.98 59.23
C ASN A 18 -7.94 38.89 58.19
N TYR A 19 -6.66 39.21 58.35
CA TYR A 19 -5.94 40.02 57.37
C TYR A 19 -4.54 39.50 57.07
N ILE A 20 -4.12 39.70 55.83
CA ILE A 20 -2.76 39.47 55.36
C ILE A 20 -2.08 40.83 55.27
N LYS A 21 -0.88 40.96 55.85
CA LYS A 21 -0.10 42.20 55.80
C LYS A 21 0.98 42.06 54.74
N LEU A 22 0.84 42.79 53.63
CA LEU A 22 1.85 42.88 52.59
C LEU A 22 2.79 44.03 52.93
N MET A 23 4.08 43.74 53.04
CA MET A 23 5.11 44.76 53.25
C MET A 23 5.69 45.18 51.91
N THR A 24 5.53 46.46 51.57
CA THR A 24 6.06 47.07 50.35
C THR A 24 7.02 48.20 50.71
N PRO A 25 7.90 48.65 49.80
CA PRO A 25 8.79 49.79 50.05
C PRO A 25 8.02 51.08 50.41
N TRP A 26 6.77 51.17 49.97
CA TRP A 26 5.88 52.31 50.18
C TRP A 26 5.01 52.19 51.43
N GLY A 27 5.15 51.12 52.22
CA GLY A 27 4.43 50.90 53.47
C GLY A 27 3.75 49.54 53.55
N SER A 28 2.94 49.38 54.59
CA SER A 28 2.23 48.12 54.85
C SER A 28 0.78 48.19 54.42
N ILE A 29 0.37 47.27 53.55
CA ILE A 29 -1.01 47.12 53.11
C ILE A 29 -1.64 45.99 53.92
N LYS A 30 -2.79 46.24 54.53
CA LYS A 30 -3.59 45.21 55.20
C LYS A 30 -4.72 44.79 54.26
N LEU A 31 -4.70 43.55 53.83
CA LEU A 31 -5.73 42.98 52.95
C LEU A 31 -6.62 42.06 53.78
N ASN A 32 -7.94 42.23 53.67
CA ASN A 32 -8.88 41.32 54.30
C ASN A 32 -8.81 39.95 53.60
N LYS A 33 -8.77 38.87 54.38
CA LYS A 33 -8.75 37.50 53.88
C LYS A 33 -9.90 37.22 52.91
N GLY A 34 -11.12 37.68 53.22
CA GLY A 34 -12.29 37.50 52.35
C GLY A 34 -12.16 38.21 51.01
N PHE A 35 -11.49 39.36 50.96
CA PHE A 35 -11.21 40.05 49.70
C PHE A 35 -10.20 39.28 48.84
N ILE A 36 -9.15 38.71 49.45
CA ILE A 36 -8.16 37.90 48.73
C ILE A 36 -8.80 36.63 48.16
N GLU A 37 -9.65 35.95 48.93
CA GLU A 37 -10.36 34.76 48.44
C GLU A 37 -11.25 35.08 47.23
N GLN A 38 -11.98 36.20 47.26
CA GLN A 38 -12.76 36.66 46.10
C GLN A 38 -11.89 36.98 44.88
N VAL A 39 -10.75 37.65 45.09
CA VAL A 39 -9.82 37.95 44.00
C VAL A 39 -9.25 36.67 43.39
N ILE A 40 -8.85 35.69 44.20
CA ILE A 40 -8.33 34.40 43.71
C ILE A 40 -9.40 33.66 42.91
N LEU A 41 -10.65 33.60 43.42
CA LEU A 41 -11.75 32.94 42.71
C LEU A 41 -12.06 33.63 41.37
N SER A 42 -12.10 34.97 41.34
CA SER A 42 -12.35 35.70 40.08
C SER A 42 -11.25 35.47 39.05
N VAL A 43 -9.97 35.47 39.46
CA VAL A 43 -8.84 35.18 38.57
C VAL A 43 -8.92 33.75 38.05
N ALA A 44 -9.27 32.78 38.90
CA ALA A 44 -9.40 31.39 38.49
C ALA A 44 -10.47 31.19 37.41
N VAL A 45 -11.62 31.87 37.51
CA VAL A 45 -12.69 31.82 36.49
C VAL A 45 -12.23 32.40 35.15
N VAL A 46 -11.50 33.52 35.16
CA VAL A 46 -10.96 34.12 33.93
C VAL A 46 -9.93 33.20 33.27
N VAL A 47 -9.05 32.58 34.06
CA VAL A 47 -8.06 31.63 33.53
C VAL A 47 -8.75 30.39 32.93
N LEU A 48 -9.75 29.84 33.63
CA LEU A 48 -10.49 28.66 33.15
C LEU A 48 -11.22 28.96 31.84
N THR A 49 -11.87 30.12 31.73
CA THR A 49 -12.60 30.52 30.51
C THR A 49 -11.66 30.73 29.33
N VAL A 50 -10.49 31.36 29.52
CA VAL A 50 -9.46 31.47 28.48
C VAL A 50 -8.92 30.10 28.09
N MET A 51 -8.70 29.20 29.05
CA MET A 51 -8.20 27.85 28.78
C MET A 51 -9.22 27.02 28.00
N LEU A 52 -10.51 27.08 28.37
CA LEU A 52 -11.58 26.43 27.63
C LEU A 52 -11.70 26.99 26.21
N TRP A 53 -11.64 28.32 26.04
CA TRP A 53 -11.67 28.93 24.71
C TRP A 53 -10.49 28.48 23.84
N ARG A 54 -9.28 28.41 24.43
CA ARG A 54 -8.08 27.92 23.74
C ARG A 54 -8.12 26.41 23.44
N CYS A 55 -8.77 25.62 24.27
CA CYS A 55 -8.99 24.20 24.01
C CYS A 55 -10.03 23.99 22.90
N SER A 56 -11.10 24.79 22.85
CA SER A 56 -12.13 24.70 21.80
C SER A 56 -11.58 25.04 20.41
N THR A 57 -10.66 26.00 20.27
CA THR A 57 -10.08 26.34 18.96
C THR A 57 -9.21 25.23 18.40
N ARG A 58 -8.44 24.52 19.25
CA ARG A 58 -7.59 23.39 18.84
C ARG A 58 -8.37 22.15 18.40
N LEU A 59 -9.55 21.92 18.96
CA LEU A 59 -10.38 20.76 18.58
C LEU A 59 -11.08 20.93 17.22
N ASN A 60 -11.24 22.17 16.73
CA ASN A 60 -11.91 22.43 15.47
C ASN A 60 -11.02 22.13 14.23
N GLU A 61 -9.70 22.20 14.36
CA GLU A 61 -8.75 21.93 13.26
C GLU A 61 -8.59 20.43 12.99
N THR A 62 -8.67 19.59 14.03
CA THR A 62 -8.52 18.14 13.91
C THR A 62 -9.74 17.48 13.26
N LEU A 63 -10.94 18.04 13.45
CA LEU A 63 -12.17 17.55 12.81
C LEU A 63 -12.20 17.85 11.30
N LYS A 64 -11.74 19.03 10.88
CA LYS A 64 -11.66 19.37 9.45
C LYS A 64 -10.68 18.48 8.70
N LYS A 65 -9.54 18.16 9.32
CA LYS A 65 -8.53 17.27 8.71
C LYS A 65 -9.03 15.82 8.57
N LYS A 66 -9.90 15.36 9.49
CA LYS A 66 -10.44 14.00 9.46
C LYS A 66 -11.52 13.81 8.38
N ASN A 67 -12.30 14.84 8.05
CA ASN A 67 -13.29 14.76 6.98
C ASN A 67 -12.64 14.74 5.59
N VAL A 68 -11.64 15.59 5.35
CA VAL A 68 -10.92 15.62 4.06
C VAL A 68 -10.21 14.29 3.78
N MET A 69 -9.64 13.66 4.79
CA MET A 69 -8.95 12.37 4.64
C MET A 69 -9.90 11.18 4.42
N LYS A 70 -11.18 11.32 4.77
CA LYS A 70 -12.20 10.27 4.53
C LYS A 70 -12.71 10.33 3.09
N GLU A 71 -12.88 11.53 2.57
CA GLU A 71 -13.35 11.79 1.20
C GLU A 71 -12.31 11.32 0.15
N THR A 72 -11.01 11.56 0.39
CA THR A 72 -9.94 11.07 -0.50
C THR A 72 -9.79 9.54 -0.50
N LEU A 73 -10.14 8.86 0.60
CA LEU A 73 -10.01 7.40 0.69
C LEU A 73 -11.18 6.68 0.00
N GLU A 74 -12.36 7.29 -0.01
CA GLU A 74 -13.53 6.75 -0.70
C GLU A 74 -13.39 6.91 -2.23
N GLU A 75 -12.76 7.98 -2.72
CA GLU A 75 -12.45 8.13 -4.15
C GLU A 75 -11.38 7.13 -4.64
N GLU A 76 -10.35 6.83 -3.83
CA GLU A 76 -9.33 5.83 -4.20
C GLU A 76 -9.89 4.38 -4.20
N GLU A 77 -10.81 4.05 -3.29
CA GLU A 77 -11.47 2.73 -3.27
C GLU A 77 -12.45 2.54 -4.46
N GLU A 78 -13.17 3.59 -4.88
CA GLU A 78 -14.07 3.53 -6.04
C GLU A 78 -13.30 3.37 -7.37
N GLU A 79 -12.13 4.00 -7.53
CA GLU A 79 -11.29 3.82 -8.73
C GLU A 79 -10.69 2.41 -8.82
N GLU A 80 -10.30 1.78 -7.69
CA GLU A 80 -9.80 0.41 -7.68
C GLU A 80 -10.91 -0.63 -8.00
N GLU A 81 -12.14 -0.42 -7.51
CA GLU A 81 -13.27 -1.32 -7.82
C GLU A 81 -13.69 -1.26 -9.31
N GLU A 82 -13.65 -0.08 -9.95
CA GLU A 82 -13.95 0.05 -11.39
C GLU A 82 -12.89 -0.66 -12.28
N GLU A 83 -11.61 -0.60 -11.93
CA GLU A 83 -10.55 -1.31 -12.66
C GLU A 83 -10.68 -2.85 -12.54
N GLU A 84 -11.08 -3.37 -11.37
CA GLU A 84 -11.29 -4.80 -11.17
C GLU A 84 -12.51 -5.33 -11.96
N GLU A 85 -13.60 -4.57 -12.05
CA GLU A 85 -14.78 -4.96 -12.84
C GLU A 85 -14.49 -5.01 -14.35
N GLU A 86 -13.70 -4.06 -14.89
CA GLU A 86 -13.28 -4.08 -16.29
C GLU A 86 -12.35 -5.27 -16.61
N GLU A 87 -11.44 -5.65 -15.70
CA GLU A 87 -10.61 -6.84 -15.85
C GLU A 87 -11.44 -8.14 -15.86
N GLU A 88 -12.43 -8.25 -14.98
CA GLU A 88 -13.35 -9.41 -14.90
C GLU A 88 -14.21 -9.54 -16.17
N GLU A 89 -14.71 -8.43 -16.72
CA GLU A 89 -15.44 -8.44 -17.99
C GLU A 89 -14.57 -8.88 -19.19
N MET A 90 -13.29 -8.48 -19.24
CA MET A 90 -12.36 -8.96 -20.28
C MET A 90 -12.02 -10.44 -20.13
N LYS A 91 -11.87 -10.96 -18.90
CA LYS A 91 -11.66 -12.39 -18.63
C LYS A 91 -12.83 -13.24 -19.15
N ASN A 92 -14.05 -12.72 -19.14
CA ASN A 92 -15.23 -13.45 -19.62
C ASN A 92 -15.35 -13.55 -21.16
N LYS A 93 -14.60 -12.74 -21.92
CA LYS A 93 -14.60 -12.76 -23.40
C LYS A 93 -13.36 -13.44 -23.99
N THR A 94 -12.29 -13.59 -23.21
CA THR A 94 -11.03 -14.21 -23.64
C THR A 94 -11.04 -15.72 -23.44
N THR A 95 -10.71 -16.48 -24.48
CA THR A 95 -10.58 -17.94 -24.36
C THR A 95 -9.15 -18.29 -23.94
N SER A 96 -8.98 -19.02 -22.85
CA SER A 96 -7.65 -19.49 -22.41
C SER A 96 -7.06 -20.50 -23.39
N ILE A 97 -5.80 -20.31 -23.77
CA ILE A 97 -5.03 -21.25 -24.60
C ILE A 97 -4.55 -22.39 -23.69
N SER A 98 -5.16 -23.56 -23.83
CA SER A 98 -4.85 -24.75 -23.02
C SER A 98 -3.96 -25.77 -23.74
N SER A 99 -3.80 -25.66 -25.07
CA SER A 99 -3.02 -26.59 -25.88
C SER A 99 -1.85 -25.86 -26.54
N TYR A 100 -0.64 -26.23 -26.14
CA TYR A 100 0.60 -25.75 -26.75
C TYR A 100 1.68 -26.84 -26.60
N GLY A 101 2.63 -26.86 -27.52
CA GLY A 101 3.84 -27.66 -27.42
C GLY A 101 4.98 -26.83 -26.85
N TRP A 102 5.99 -27.46 -26.26
CA TRP A 102 7.23 -26.77 -25.94
C TRP A 102 8.43 -27.70 -26.08
N THR A 103 9.60 -27.14 -26.36
CA THR A 103 10.87 -27.86 -26.43
C THR A 103 11.95 -27.11 -25.67
N ASP A 104 12.82 -27.88 -25.03
CA ASP A 104 13.98 -27.36 -24.33
C ASP A 104 15.24 -27.41 -25.20
N SER A 105 15.96 -26.30 -25.25
CA SER A 105 17.30 -26.20 -25.85
C SER A 105 18.31 -25.71 -24.82
N LYS A 106 19.60 -25.77 -25.15
CA LYS A 106 20.66 -25.42 -24.20
C LYS A 106 20.54 -23.99 -23.63
N LYS A 107 20.17 -23.01 -24.47
CA LYS A 107 20.06 -21.60 -24.10
C LYS A 107 18.64 -21.03 -24.16
N THR A 108 17.73 -21.74 -24.81
CA THR A 108 16.40 -21.23 -25.14
C THR A 108 15.35 -22.29 -24.91
N ILE A 109 14.11 -21.85 -24.69
CA ILE A 109 12.91 -22.69 -24.69
C ILE A 109 12.01 -22.19 -25.80
N SER A 110 11.49 -23.11 -26.61
CA SER A 110 10.55 -22.77 -27.69
C SER A 110 9.17 -23.27 -27.32
N ILE A 111 8.18 -22.38 -27.30
CA ILE A 111 6.77 -22.71 -27.11
C ILE A 111 6.09 -22.58 -28.47
N TYR A 112 5.39 -23.63 -28.90
CA TYR A 112 4.70 -23.70 -30.18
C TYR A 112 3.20 -23.65 -29.96
N LEU A 113 2.56 -22.68 -30.59
CA LEU A 113 1.12 -22.54 -30.62
C LEU A 113 0.63 -22.70 -32.05
N THR A 114 -0.29 -23.65 -32.24
CA THR A 114 -1.00 -23.85 -33.50
C THR A 114 -2.46 -23.46 -33.26
N ASP A 115 -2.93 -22.43 -33.95
CA ASP A 115 -4.29 -21.92 -33.80
C ASP A 115 -4.75 -21.28 -35.12
N ASP A 116 -6.04 -21.38 -35.43
CA ASP A 116 -6.62 -20.77 -36.64
C ASP A 116 -6.41 -19.24 -36.68
N LEU A 117 -6.29 -18.60 -35.52
CA LEU A 117 -6.02 -17.16 -35.42
C LEU A 117 -4.58 -16.78 -35.77
N VAL A 118 -3.64 -17.73 -35.71
CA VAL A 118 -2.23 -17.52 -36.06
C VAL A 118 -2.05 -17.50 -37.58
N THR A 119 -2.89 -18.23 -38.31
CA THR A 119 -2.89 -18.27 -39.77
C THR A 119 -3.20 -16.87 -40.35
N ASN A 120 -2.17 -16.23 -40.92
CA ASN A 120 -2.19 -14.84 -41.44
C ASN A 120 -2.20 -13.72 -40.38
N MET A 121 -1.77 -14.02 -39.16
CA MET A 121 -1.61 -13.02 -38.11
C MET A 121 -0.53 -11.98 -38.46
N LYS A 122 -0.83 -10.71 -38.21
CA LYS A 122 0.14 -9.61 -38.28
C LYS A 122 0.84 -9.40 -36.95
N LYS A 123 2.01 -8.76 -36.99
CA LYS A 123 2.82 -8.54 -35.79
C LYS A 123 2.11 -7.70 -34.72
N GLU A 124 1.25 -6.78 -35.13
CA GLU A 124 0.55 -5.89 -34.19
C GLU A 124 -0.63 -6.57 -33.49
N GLN A 125 -0.98 -7.81 -33.88
CA GLN A 125 -2.06 -8.58 -33.25
C GLN A 125 -1.56 -9.41 -32.06
N LEU A 126 -0.25 -9.40 -31.78
CA LEU A 126 0.36 -10.14 -30.68
C LEU A 126 0.82 -9.16 -29.60
N LYS A 127 0.28 -9.32 -28.40
CA LYS A 127 0.78 -8.61 -27.22
C LYS A 127 1.47 -9.61 -26.31
N VAL A 128 2.78 -9.48 -26.17
CA VAL A 128 3.58 -10.31 -25.27
C VAL A 128 4.02 -9.47 -24.08
N GLN A 129 3.73 -9.95 -22.88
CA GLN A 129 4.19 -9.37 -21.63
C GLN A 129 4.91 -10.47 -20.85
N TRP A 130 6.06 -10.14 -20.28
CA TRP A 130 6.85 -11.13 -19.56
C TRP A 130 7.60 -10.49 -18.40
N THR A 131 7.94 -11.33 -17.42
CA THR A 131 8.84 -11.02 -16.32
C THR A 131 9.97 -12.06 -16.30
N ASN A 132 10.90 -11.96 -15.35
CA ASN A 132 11.92 -13.00 -15.22
C ASN A 132 11.33 -14.39 -14.98
N MET A 133 10.12 -14.53 -14.41
CA MET A 133 9.53 -15.83 -14.07
C MET A 133 8.10 -16.04 -14.60
N SER A 134 7.57 -15.15 -15.42
CA SER A 134 6.22 -15.29 -15.97
C SER A 134 6.14 -14.85 -17.43
N LEU A 135 5.17 -15.42 -18.13
CA LEU A 135 4.87 -15.09 -19.53
C LEU A 135 3.36 -14.95 -19.67
N SER A 136 2.92 -13.85 -20.25
CA SER A 136 1.54 -13.63 -20.70
C SER A 136 1.55 -13.24 -22.17
N MET A 137 0.64 -13.81 -22.93
CA MET A 137 0.51 -13.53 -24.35
C MET A 137 -0.95 -13.45 -24.75
N ASP A 138 -1.32 -12.37 -25.40
CA ASP A 138 -2.65 -12.16 -25.93
C ASP A 138 -2.65 -12.12 -27.46
N LEU A 139 -3.59 -12.87 -28.06
CA LEU A 139 -3.92 -12.85 -29.47
C LEU A 139 -5.14 -11.96 -29.70
N LEU A 140 -4.94 -10.90 -30.48
CA LEU A 140 -5.95 -9.90 -30.82
C LEU A 140 -6.58 -10.22 -32.17
N THR A 141 -7.89 -10.01 -32.32
CA THR A 141 -8.58 -10.18 -33.62
C THR A 141 -8.17 -9.14 -34.65
N THR A 142 -7.90 -7.92 -34.21
CA THR A 142 -7.43 -6.81 -35.05
C THR A 142 -6.31 -6.06 -34.34
N SER A 143 -5.52 -5.29 -35.08
CA SER A 143 -4.50 -4.42 -34.48
C SER A 143 -5.15 -3.46 -33.48
N GLY A 144 -4.79 -3.60 -32.20
CA GLY A 144 -5.38 -2.81 -31.10
C GLY A 144 -6.82 -3.17 -30.71
N GLY A 145 -7.36 -4.30 -31.19
CA GLY A 145 -8.67 -4.81 -30.77
C GLY A 145 -8.61 -5.62 -29.47
N ASP A 146 -9.75 -6.16 -29.05
CA ASP A 146 -9.84 -6.96 -27.82
C ASP A 146 -9.08 -8.29 -27.95
N PRO A 147 -8.47 -8.76 -26.84
CA PRO A 147 -7.87 -10.10 -26.79
C PRO A 147 -8.97 -11.15 -26.96
N VAL A 148 -8.70 -12.15 -27.81
CA VAL A 148 -9.64 -13.26 -28.06
C VAL A 148 -9.12 -14.55 -27.48
N LYS A 149 -7.80 -14.74 -27.50
CA LYS A 149 -7.15 -15.87 -26.85
C LYS A 149 -5.95 -15.40 -26.05
N SER A 150 -5.78 -15.94 -24.85
CA SER A 150 -4.65 -15.60 -23.98
C SER A 150 -3.96 -16.85 -23.46
N LEU A 151 -2.63 -16.83 -23.42
CA LEU A 151 -1.79 -17.84 -22.80
C LEU A 151 -1.08 -17.18 -21.62
N VAL A 152 -1.39 -17.64 -20.41
CA VAL A 152 -0.78 -17.14 -19.17
C VAL A 152 -0.03 -18.26 -18.47
N ILE A 153 1.27 -18.05 -18.27
CA ILE A 153 2.16 -18.90 -17.48
C ILE A 153 2.67 -18.08 -16.32
N SER A 154 2.01 -18.19 -15.17
CA SER A 154 2.31 -17.37 -13.99
C SER A 154 3.66 -17.69 -13.35
N HIS A 155 4.12 -18.93 -13.48
CA HIS A 155 5.37 -19.39 -12.87
C HIS A 155 6.13 -20.31 -13.83
N LEU A 156 7.17 -19.77 -14.44
CA LEU A 156 8.13 -20.52 -15.23
C LEU A 156 9.01 -21.39 -14.32
N PHE A 157 9.56 -22.47 -14.87
CA PHE A 157 10.43 -23.39 -14.12
C PHE A 157 11.72 -22.71 -13.63
N GLN A 158 12.30 -21.82 -14.44
CA GLN A 158 13.44 -20.98 -14.05
C GLN A 158 13.34 -19.59 -14.68
N GLU A 159 14.27 -18.73 -14.28
CA GLU A 159 14.35 -17.37 -14.78
C GLU A 159 14.70 -17.30 -16.27
N ILE A 160 14.09 -16.33 -16.95
CA ILE A 160 14.35 -15.96 -18.33
C ILE A 160 14.90 -14.52 -18.38
N THR A 161 15.65 -14.22 -19.43
CA THR A 161 16.30 -12.91 -19.63
C THR A 161 15.75 -12.14 -20.81
N ASP A 162 15.14 -12.84 -21.76
CA ASP A 162 14.59 -12.24 -22.97
C ASP A 162 13.49 -13.13 -23.56
N VAL A 163 12.59 -12.52 -24.31
CA VAL A 163 11.51 -13.20 -25.03
C VAL A 163 11.42 -12.65 -26.45
N THR A 164 11.58 -13.54 -27.41
CA THR A 164 11.38 -13.24 -28.82
C THR A 164 10.29 -14.15 -29.38
N TRP A 165 9.75 -13.82 -30.54
CA TRP A 165 8.72 -14.65 -31.15
C TRP A 165 8.79 -14.53 -32.67
N GLU A 166 8.32 -15.57 -33.34
CA GLU A 166 8.24 -15.67 -34.79
C GLU A 166 6.95 -16.38 -35.20
N VAL A 167 6.40 -15.97 -36.33
CA VAL A 167 5.23 -16.62 -36.93
C VAL A 167 5.70 -17.30 -38.21
N ASN A 168 5.57 -18.62 -38.26
CA ASN A 168 5.99 -19.44 -39.39
C ASN A 168 4.78 -20.24 -39.90
N ASN A 169 4.30 -19.88 -41.09
CA ASN A 169 3.08 -20.42 -41.70
C ASN A 169 1.85 -20.25 -40.79
N ASP A 170 1.58 -21.26 -39.95
CA ASP A 170 0.41 -21.38 -39.08
C ASP A 170 0.81 -21.66 -37.62
N THR A 171 2.10 -21.53 -37.30
CA THR A 171 2.63 -21.78 -35.96
C THR A 171 3.30 -20.52 -35.43
N LEU A 172 2.85 -20.10 -34.25
CA LEU A 172 3.49 -19.05 -33.47
C LEU A 172 4.50 -19.72 -32.55
N THR A 173 5.77 -19.36 -32.70
CA THR A 173 6.85 -19.82 -31.84
C THR A 173 7.26 -18.68 -30.93
N ILE A 174 7.11 -18.88 -29.62
CA ILE A 174 7.67 -17.99 -28.60
C ILE A 174 8.99 -18.59 -28.14
N ILE A 175 10.07 -17.81 -28.19
CA ILE A 175 11.41 -18.24 -27.83
C ILE A 175 11.82 -17.48 -26.56
N LEU A 176 11.93 -18.21 -25.46
CA LEU A 176 12.40 -17.69 -24.18
C LEU A 176 13.91 -17.91 -24.05
N THR A 177 14.67 -16.89 -23.71
CA THR A 177 16.11 -17.00 -23.44
C THR A 177 16.32 -17.28 -21.96
N LYS A 178 16.94 -18.41 -21.64
CA LYS A 178 17.20 -18.82 -20.24
C LYS A 178 18.20 -17.89 -19.57
N ALA A 179 18.01 -17.62 -18.28
CA ALA A 179 19.03 -16.96 -17.45
C ALA A 179 20.21 -17.91 -17.14
N GLN A 180 19.93 -19.21 -17.03
CA GLN A 180 20.92 -20.25 -16.71
C GLN A 180 20.81 -21.42 -17.70
N GLU A 181 21.94 -21.97 -18.15
CA GLU A 181 21.99 -23.09 -19.11
C GLU A 181 21.67 -24.45 -18.44
N ILE A 182 20.61 -24.49 -17.63
CA ILE A 182 20.13 -25.68 -16.94
C ILE A 182 18.99 -26.30 -17.77
N PRO A 183 18.93 -27.63 -17.93
CA PRO A 183 17.82 -28.28 -18.61
C PRO A 183 16.50 -28.07 -17.86
N TRP A 184 15.43 -27.81 -18.61
CA TRP A 184 14.09 -27.65 -18.05
C TRP A 184 13.34 -28.99 -18.10
N THR A 185 12.87 -29.47 -16.96
CA THR A 185 12.03 -30.68 -16.90
C THR A 185 10.55 -30.35 -17.06
N SER A 186 10.16 -29.10 -16.84
CA SER A 186 8.81 -28.58 -17.03
C SER A 186 8.88 -27.15 -17.54
N LEU A 187 7.82 -26.69 -18.20
CA LEU A 187 7.62 -25.27 -18.51
C LEU A 187 7.08 -24.50 -17.30
N ASN A 188 6.18 -25.12 -16.53
CA ASN A 188 5.56 -24.54 -15.35
C ASN A 188 6.29 -25.00 -14.08
N GLY A 189 6.67 -24.04 -13.24
CA GLY A 189 7.31 -24.29 -11.94
C GLY A 189 6.43 -25.08 -10.97
N ALA A 190 5.10 -25.10 -11.14
CA ALA A 190 4.21 -25.89 -10.29
C ALA A 190 4.46 -27.41 -10.37
N ALA A 191 4.94 -27.91 -11.51
CA ALA A 191 5.23 -29.33 -11.69
C ALA A 191 6.41 -29.81 -10.83
N THR A 192 7.31 -28.91 -10.43
CA THR A 192 8.46 -29.26 -9.56
C THR A 192 8.04 -29.79 -8.20
N LYS A 193 6.86 -29.41 -7.71
CA LYS A 193 6.36 -29.79 -6.38
C LYS A 193 5.62 -31.13 -6.37
N MET A 194 5.36 -31.74 -7.53
CA MET A 194 4.66 -33.02 -7.60
C MET A 194 5.60 -34.23 -7.52
N GLU A 195 6.84 -34.11 -8.02
CA GLU A 195 7.85 -35.18 -7.93
C GLU A 195 8.33 -35.43 -6.49
N ASP A 196 8.35 -34.41 -5.62
CA ASP A 196 8.82 -34.52 -4.22
C ASP A 196 7.82 -35.23 -3.27
N HIS A 197 6.65 -35.66 -3.77
CA HIS A 197 5.60 -36.27 -2.95
C HIS A 197 5.24 -37.71 -3.33
N ILE A 198 6.03 -38.36 -4.18
CA ILE A 198 5.91 -39.80 -4.39
C ILE A 198 6.82 -40.52 -3.38
N GLU A 199 6.46 -40.45 -2.10
CA GLU A 199 7.02 -41.35 -1.09
C GLU A 199 6.49 -42.75 -1.43
N TYR A 200 7.37 -43.61 -1.97
CA TYR A 200 7.04 -45.01 -2.20
C TYR A 200 6.77 -45.65 -0.84
N ASP A 201 5.50 -45.95 -0.58
CA ASP A 201 5.07 -46.68 0.60
C ASP A 201 5.59 -48.13 0.45
N ASP A 202 6.80 -48.39 0.94
CA ASP A 202 7.52 -49.68 0.89
C ASP A 202 6.80 -50.79 1.70
N ALA A 203 5.59 -50.57 2.20
CA ALA A 203 4.83 -51.47 3.06
C ALA A 203 4.16 -52.67 2.35
N PHE A 204 4.43 -52.90 1.05
CA PHE A 204 3.83 -54.00 0.28
C PHE A 204 4.73 -55.22 0.05
N TYR A 205 5.91 -55.28 0.68
CA TYR A 205 6.76 -56.48 0.67
C TYR A 205 7.04 -56.99 2.09
N GLU A 206 6.04 -57.61 2.71
CA GLU A 206 6.24 -58.65 3.75
C GLU A 206 5.57 -59.96 3.33
#